data_AF-T1B4U3-F1
#
_entry.id   AF-T1B4U3-F1
#
_cell.length_a   1.000
_cell.length_b   1.000
_cell.length_c   1.000
_cell.angle_alpha   90.00
_cell.angle_beta   90.00
_cell.angle_gamma   90.00
#
_symmetry.space_group_name_H-M   'P 1'
#
loop_
_entity.id
_entity.type
_entity.pdbx_description
1 polymer ?
#
loop_
_entity_poly.entity_id
_entity_poly.type
_entity_poly.pdbx_seq_one_letter_code
_entity_poly.pdbx_strand_id
1 'polypeptide(L)' 'MSEMSEHKIHVEFPGRIILVGFGSIGQGVLPLLLRHLGVRAERIT' A
#
# COMPACT_ATOMS: atom_id res chain seq x y z
N MET A 1 -2.93 -22.88 -12.54
CA MET A 1 -2.34 -22.49 -11.24
C MET A 1 -2.89 -21.11 -10.92
N SER A 2 -3.83 -21.06 -9.97
CA SER A 2 -4.53 -19.91 -9.36
C SER A 2 -4.72 -18.61 -10.15
N GLU A 3 -5.99 -18.33 -10.47
CA GLU A 3 -6.53 -17.01 -10.79
C GLU A 3 -6.13 -16.00 -9.70
N MET A 4 -5.28 -15.05 -10.05
CA MET A 4 -4.80 -14.02 -9.13
C MET A 4 -5.88 -12.95 -9.06
N SER A 5 -6.65 -12.88 -7.96
CA SER A 5 -7.73 -11.90 -7.83
C SER A 5 -7.17 -10.49 -8.05
N GLU A 6 -7.71 -9.74 -9.01
CA GLU A 6 -7.30 -8.35 -9.18
C GLU A 6 -7.58 -7.57 -7.88
N HIS A 7 -6.55 -6.90 -7.36
CA HIS A 7 -6.68 -6.07 -6.17
C HIS A 7 -7.33 -4.74 -6.56
N LYS A 8 -8.49 -4.44 -5.96
CA LYS A 8 -9.20 -3.20 -6.22
C LYS A 8 -8.46 -2.02 -5.59
N ILE A 9 -8.20 -0.98 -6.40
CA ILE A 9 -7.80 0.34 -5.91
C ILE A 9 -9.03 1.07 -5.37
N HIS A 10 -8.99 1.49 -4.11
CA HIS A 10 -10.11 2.21 -3.46
C HIS A 10 -10.04 3.72 -3.64
N VAL A 11 -8.83 4.28 -3.77
CA VAL A 11 -8.62 5.73 -3.90
C VAL A 11 -7.26 6.01 -4.56
N GLU A 12 -7.24 7.02 -5.43
CA GLU A 12 -6.01 7.62 -5.93
C GLU A 12 -5.49 8.64 -4.91
N PHE A 13 -4.24 8.45 -4.45
CA PHE A 13 -3.64 9.29 -3.43
C PHE A 13 -2.41 10.03 -4.00
N PRO A 14 -2.58 11.27 -4.48
CA PRO A 14 -1.48 12.04 -5.08
C PRO A 14 -0.46 12.56 -4.06
N GLY A 15 -0.80 12.54 -2.76
CA GLY A 15 0.04 13.01 -1.66
C GLY A 15 1.13 12.01 -1.23
N ARG A 16 1.79 12.33 -0.11
CA ARG A 16 2.75 11.43 0.55
C ARG A 16 2.11 10.78 1.78
N ILE A 17 2.48 9.54 2.04
CA ILE A 17 2.07 8.79 3.23
C ILE A 17 3.29 8.69 4.14
N ILE A 18 3.11 9.01 5.42
CA ILE A 18 4.15 8.84 6.45
C ILE A 18 3.70 7.73 7.38
N LEU A 19 4.47 6.64 7.47
CA LEU A 19 4.28 5.58 8.46
C LEU A 19 5.06 5.97 9.72
N VAL A 20 4.34 6.43 10.74
CA VAL A 20 4.94 6.71 12.05
C VAL A 20 5.18 5.39 12.78
N GLY A 21 6.44 4.96 12.78
CA GLY A 21 6.85 3.63 13.25
C GLY A 21 6.80 2.59 12.14
N PHE A 22 7.67 1.57 12.21
CA PHE A 22 7.80 0.53 11.18
C PHE A 22 8.14 -0.85 11.79
N GLY A 23 7.40 -1.21 12.85
CA GLY A 23 7.45 -2.55 13.44
C GLY A 23 6.65 -3.58 12.62
N SER A 24 6.27 -4.69 13.25
CA SER A 24 5.54 -5.79 12.59
C SER A 24 4.25 -5.34 11.87
N ILE A 25 3.52 -4.38 12.44
CA ILE A 25 2.29 -3.84 11.82
C ILE A 25 2.61 -3.02 10.58
N GLY A 26 3.60 -2.12 10.63
CA GLY A 26 4.00 -1.31 9.47
C GLY A 26 4.47 -2.19 8.30
N GLN A 27 5.27 -3.21 8.60
CA GLN A 27 5.74 -4.20 7.63
C GLN A 27 4.59 -5.03 7.03
N GLY A 28 3.63 -5.46 7.85
CA GLY A 28 2.48 -6.24 7.40
C GLY A 28 1.48 -5.42 6.58
N VAL A 29 1.33 -4.13 6.86
CA VAL A 29 0.39 -3.23 6.19
C VAL A 29 0.96 -2.66 4.88
N LEU A 30 2.28 -2.46 4.76
CA LEU A 30 2.90 -1.88 3.55
C LEU A 30 2.47 -2.59 2.25
N PRO A 31 2.49 -3.94 2.14
CA PRO A 31 2.02 -4.61 0.94
C PRO A 31 0.52 -4.36 0.67
N LEU A 32 -0.30 -4.18 1.71
CA LEU A 32 -1.72 -3.87 1.54
C LEU A 32 -1.92 -2.46 0.99
N LEU A 33 -1.17 -1.47 1.48
CA LEU A 33 -1.22 -0.10 0.97
C LEU A 33 -0.84 -0.06 -0.51
N LEU A 34 0.27 -0.70 -0.90
CA LEU A 34 0.73 -0.76 -2.29
C LEU A 34 -0.23 -1.49 -3.23
N ARG A 35 -1.04 -2.42 -2.70
CA ARG A 35 -2.02 -3.19 -3.48
C ARG A 35 -3.36 -2.49 -3.66
N HIS A 36 -3.76 -1.63 -2.71
CA HIS A 36 -5.14 -1.12 -2.64
C HIS A 36 -5.25 0.41 -2.70
N LEU A 37 -4.13 1.13 -2.65
CA LEU A 37 -4.08 2.58 -2.81
C LEU A 37 -3.35 2.93 -4.11
N GLY A 38 -3.92 3.86 -4.88
CA GLY A 38 -3.28 4.47 -6.04
C GLY A 38 -2.19 5.43 -5.58
N VAL A 39 -1.06 4.89 -5.13
CA VAL A 39 0.09 5.66 -4.63
C VAL A 39 1.38 5.03 -5.14
N ARG A 40 2.34 5.88 -5.53
CA ARG A 40 3.67 5.41 -5.90
C ARG A 40 4.45 5.06 -4.65
N ALA A 41 5.18 3.95 -4.67
CA ALA A 41 5.96 3.48 -3.52
C ALA A 41 6.93 4.55 -3.01
N GLU A 42 7.53 5.33 -3.91
CA GLU A 42 8.45 6.44 -3.58
C GLU A 42 7.80 7.58 -2.76
N ARG A 43 6.47 7.60 -2.64
CA ARG A 43 5.72 8.58 -1.84
C ARG A 43 5.38 8.07 -0.44
N ILE A 44 5.85 6.89 -0.06
CA ILE A 44 5.68 6.28 1.25
C ILE A 44 7.02 6.33 1.99
N THR A 45 7.03 6.86 3.22
CA THR A 45 8.21 7.00 4.08
C THR A 45 7.91 6.63 5.52
#